data_AF-A0A925SSM4-F1
#
_entry.id   AF-A0A925SSM4-F1
#
_cell.length_a   1.000
_cell.length_b   1.000
_cell.length_c   1.000
_cell.angle_alpha   90.00
_cell.angle_beta   90.00
_cell.angle_gamma   90.00
#
_symmetry.space_group_name_H-M   'P 1'
#
loop_
_entity.id
_entity.type
_entity.pdbx_description
1 polymer ?
#
loop_
_entity_poly.entity_id
_entity_poly.type
_entity_poly.pdbx_seq_one_letter_code
_entity_poly.pdbx_strand_id
1 'polypeptide(L)' 'KALGTGLRDGLSWQDMEVSNDELGKPVMTLSGRALTLFQERSLTGLLLSISHDGGCAVAFVVLEAV' A
#
# COMPACT_ATOMS: atom_id res chain seq x y z
N LYS A 1 6.06 3.78 1.78
CA LYS A 1 6.18 5.27 1.68
C LYS A 1 4.98 5.99 2.27
N ALA A 2 3.75 5.70 1.82
CA ALA A 2 2.54 6.37 2.32
C ALA A 2 2.36 6.26 3.84
N LEU A 3 2.76 5.13 4.45
CA LEU A 3 2.84 4.97 5.92
C LEU A 3 3.88 5.90 6.60
N GLY A 4 4.59 6.78 5.89
CA GLY A 4 5.52 7.76 6.45
C GLY A 4 6.85 7.21 6.99
N THR A 5 7.03 5.87 7.06
CA THR A 5 8.23 5.24 7.62
C THR A 5 9.28 4.86 6.56
N GLY A 6 8.83 4.59 5.33
CA GLY A 6 9.66 3.87 4.35
C GLY A 6 9.86 2.40 4.76
N LEU A 7 10.77 1.68 4.09
CA LEU A 7 11.13 0.30 4.45
C LEU A 7 12.14 0.29 5.61
N ARG A 8 11.69 0.75 6.78
CA ARG A 8 12.47 0.90 8.02
C ARG A 8 11.66 0.36 9.19
N ASP A 9 12.29 0.25 10.36
CA ASP A 9 11.64 -0.15 11.61
C ASP A 9 10.91 -1.50 11.51
N GLY A 10 11.53 -2.45 10.81
CA GLY A 10 10.99 -3.79 10.60
C GLY A 10 9.93 -3.89 9.49
N LEU A 11 9.63 -2.81 8.76
CA LEU A 11 8.71 -2.86 7.62
C LEU A 11 9.38 -3.49 6.39
N SER A 12 8.87 -4.62 5.93
CA SER A 12 9.32 -5.31 4.72
C SER A 12 8.42 -4.95 3.54
N TRP A 13 8.95 -5.00 2.31
CA TRP A 13 8.12 -4.89 1.11
C TRP A 13 7.15 -6.09 0.97
N GLN A 14 7.47 -7.23 1.58
CA GLN A 14 6.62 -8.43 1.61
C GLN A 14 5.40 -8.28 2.52
N ASP A 15 5.38 -7.27 3.38
CA ASP A 15 4.20 -6.92 4.20
C ASP A 15 3.10 -6.22 3.37
N MET A 16 3.34 -5.99 2.07
CA MET A 16 2.42 -5.35 1.14
C MET A 16 2.25 -6.21 -0.11
N GLU A 17 1.06 -6.76 -0.29
CA GLU A 17 0.70 -7.54 -1.47
C GLU A 17 -0.21 -6.71 -2.38
N VAL A 18 0.05 -6.74 -3.69
CA VAL A 18 -0.83 -6.13 -4.69
C VAL A 18 -1.49 -7.24 -5.49
N SER A 19 -2.81 -7.22 -5.53
CA SER A 19 -3.64 -8.09 -6.35
C SER A 19 -4.59 -7.25 -7.21
N ASN A 20 -5.39 -7.89 -8.05
CA ASN A 20 -6.44 -7.25 -8.82
C ASN A 20 -7.80 -7.81 -8.39
N ASP A 21 -8.81 -6.94 -8.30
CA ASP A 21 -10.20 -7.39 -8.17
C ASP A 21 -10.72 -8.01 -9.49
N GLU A 22 -11.98 -8.47 -9.47
CA GLU A 22 -12.62 -9.12 -10.63
C GLU A 22 -12.67 -8.24 -11.88
N LEU A 23 -12.63 -6.91 -11.72
CA LEU A 23 -12.64 -5.94 -12.82
C LEU A 23 -11.23 -5.46 -13.19
N GLY A 24 -10.19 -6.01 -12.56
CA GLY A 24 -8.80 -5.66 -12.82
C GLY A 24 -8.28 -4.46 -12.03
N LYS A 25 -9.08 -3.84 -11.16
CA LYS A 25 -8.61 -2.71 -10.33
C LYS A 25 -7.57 -3.21 -9.33
N PRO A 26 -6.42 -2.54 -9.19
CA PRO A 26 -5.41 -2.93 -8.22
C PRO A 26 -5.90 -2.72 -6.78
N VAL A 27 -5.69 -3.73 -5.94
CA VAL A 27 -5.99 -3.74 -4.52
C VAL A 27 -4.72 -4.06 -3.76
N MET A 28 -4.49 -3.40 -2.63
CA MET A 28 -3.36 -3.70 -1.75
C MET A 28 -3.85 -4.33 -0.45
N THR A 29 -3.25 -5.45 -0.08
CA THR A 29 -3.44 -6.10 1.22
C THR A 29 -2.20 -5.92 2.07
N LEU A 30 -2.40 -5.49 3.32
CA LEU A 30 -1.32 -5.31 4.29
C LEU A 30 -1.26 -6.50 5.24
N SER A 31 -0.05 -6.91 5.56
CA SER A 31 0.23 -7.94 6.57
C SER A 31 1.36 -7.48 7.50
N GLY A 32 1.72 -8.32 8.48
CA GLY A 32 2.88 -8.10 9.35
C GLY A 32 2.95 -6.70 9.95
N ARG A 33 4.14 -6.08 9.86
CA ARG A 33 4.39 -4.75 10.42
C ARG A 33 3.58 -3.64 9.73
N ALA A 34 3.27 -3.78 8.44
CA ALA A 34 2.50 -2.78 7.69
C ALA A 34 1.07 -2.67 8.22
N LEU A 35 0.43 -3.81 8.48
CA LEU A 35 -0.92 -3.87 9.02
C LEU A 35 -0.98 -3.29 10.45
N THR A 36 -0.02 -3.62 11.30
CA THR A 36 0.06 -3.06 12.66
C THR A 36 0.17 -1.54 12.63
N LEU A 37 1.06 -0.98 11.81
CA LEU A 37 1.20 0.47 11.66
C LEU A 37 -0.06 1.15 11.12
N PHE A 38 -0.77 0.47 10.22
CA PHE A 38 -2.03 0.98 9.67
C PHE A 38 -3.10 1.11 10.77
N GLN A 39 -3.22 0.08 11.61
CA GLN A 39 -4.15 0.04 12.75
C GLN A 39 -3.77 1.02 13.87
N GLU A 40 -2.50 1.08 14.26
CA GLU A 40 -2.00 1.99 15.30
C GLU A 40 -2.25 3.46 14.98
N ARG A 41 -2.34 3.79 13.68
CA ARG A 41 -2.58 5.14 13.18
C ARG A 41 -4.05 5.43 12.88
N SER A 42 -4.95 4.52 13.25
CA SER A 42 -6.39 4.63 13.00
C SER A 42 -6.72 4.90 11.53
N LEU A 43 -5.90 4.36 10.62
CA LEU A 43 -6.17 4.44 9.19
C LEU A 43 -7.33 3.49 8.85
N THR A 44 -8.18 3.90 7.92
CA THR A 44 -9.42 3.21 7.56
C THR A 44 -9.54 2.92 6.07
N GLY A 45 -8.81 3.67 5.24
CA GLY A 45 -8.83 3.48 3.78
C GLY A 45 -7.43 3.38 3.19
N LEU A 46 -7.31 2.60 2.12
CA LEU A 46 -6.12 2.49 1.29
C LEU A 46 -6.55 2.43 -0.17
N LEU A 47 -6.13 3.42 -0.95
CA LEU A 47 -6.35 3.49 -2.39
C LEU A 47 -5.02 3.36 -3.12
N LEU A 48 -4.98 2.51 -4.15
CA LEU A 48 -3.82 2.26 -4.98
C LEU A 48 -4.16 2.54 -6.44
N SER A 49 -3.26 3.24 -7.14
CA SER A 49 -3.25 3.36 -8.59
C SER A 49 -1.86 3.04 -9.11
N ILE A 50 -1.77 2.27 -10.19
CA ILE A 50 -0.52 1.88 -10.84
C ILE A 50 -0.64 2.19 -12.33
N SER A 51 0.42 2.73 -12.91
CA SER A 51 0.56 2.92 -14.36
C SER A 51 1.98 2.58 -14.80
N HIS A 52 2.14 2.13 -16.03
CA HIS A 52 3.45 1.90 -16.63
C HIS A 52 3.43 2.24 -18.11
N ASP A 53 4.52 2.79 -18.62
CA ASP A 53 4.73 3.05 -20.04
C ASP A 53 6.22 3.27 -20.33
N GLY A 54 6.68 2.96 -21.54
CA GLY A 54 8.01 3.34 -22.03
C GLY A 54 9.20 2.90 -21.18
N GLY A 55 9.07 1.80 -20.42
CA GLY A 55 10.11 1.30 -19.50
C GLY A 55 10.07 1.92 -18.09
N CYS A 56 9.06 2.74 -17.79
CA CYS A 56 8.82 3.33 -16.48
C CYS A 56 7.56 2.75 -15.85
N ALA A 57 7.56 2.65 -14.52
CA ALA A 57 6.39 2.31 -13.72
C ALA A 57 6.22 3.33 -12.59
N VAL A 58 4.97 3.69 -12.31
CA VAL A 58 4.59 4.61 -11.25
C VAL A 58 3.43 4.03 -10.45
N ALA A 59 3.44 4.27 -9.14
CA ALA A 59 2.34 3.91 -8.25
C ALA A 59 2.04 5.07 -7.31
N PHE A 60 0.75 5.33 -7.09
CA PHE A 60 0.23 6.30 -6.13
C PHE A 60 -0.58 5.57 -5.08
N VAL A 61 -0.34 5.92 -3.81
CA VAL A 61 -1.05 5.35 -2.66
C VAL A 61 -1.58 6.48 -1.79
N VAL A 62 -2.88 6.44 -1.49
CA VAL A 62 -3.55 7.35 -0.56
C VAL A 62 -4.04 6.54 0.64
N LEU A 63 -3.81 7.07 1.84
CA LEU A 63 -4.30 6.49 3.08
C LEU A 63 -5.30 7.46 3.69
N GLU A 64 -6.43 6.92 4.17
CA GLU A 64 -7.50 7.69 4.78
C GLU A 64 -7.58 7.37 6.27
N ALA A 65 -7.97 8.35 7.08
CA ALA A 65 -8.20 8.24 8.52
C ALA A 65 -9.57 8.84 8.85
N VAL A 66 -10.11 8.50 10.04
CA VAL A 66 -11.34 9.12 10.59
C VAL A 66 -11.00 10.39 11.35
#